data_AF-A0A7X9Q4X6-F1
#
_entry.id   AF-A0A7X9Q4X6-F1
#
_cell.length_a   1.000
_cell.length_b   1.000
_cell.length_c   1.000
_cell.angle_alpha   90.00
_cell.angle_beta   90.00
_cell.angle_gamma   90.00
#
_symmetry.space_group_name_H-M   'P 1'
#
loop_
_entity.id
_entity.type
_entity.pdbx_description
1 polymer ?
#
loop_
_entity_poly.entity_id
_entity_poly.type
_entity_poly.pdbx_seq_one_letter_code
_entity_poly.pdbx_strand_id
1 'polypeptide(L)'
;KNIEETALFPDGNFSLEVSSPGIDEPLKLHRQYEKNKGRNVEVVLNDGTVYEAVLSGIYENGIQLIITEGKGKKAVTKQLDIAMADIKHTKVKIKF
;
A
#
# COMPACT_ATOMS: atom_id res chain seq x y z
N LYS A 1 -37.65 40.15 35.94
CA LYS A 1 -36.37 39.44 35.76
C LYS A 1 -36.71 38.04 35.25
N ASN A 2 -36.95 37.94 33.94
CA ASN A 2 -37.48 36.74 33.29
C ASN A 2 -36.27 36.00 32.70
N ILE A 3 -36.06 34.77 33.13
CA ILE A 3 -35.01 33.87 32.66
C ILE A 3 -35.58 33.09 31.48
N GLU A 4 -35.24 33.53 30.27
CA GLU A 4 -35.57 32.79 29.05
C GLU A 4 -34.54 31.69 28.84
N GLU A 5 -35.00 30.46 29.04
CA GLU A 5 -34.29 29.21 28.92
C GLU A 5 -34.41 28.67 27.47
N THR A 6 -33.26 28.32 26.91
CA THR A 6 -33.05 27.35 25.82
C THR A 6 -33.67 27.66 24.46
N ALA A 7 -33.01 28.55 23.72
CA ALA A 7 -33.05 28.52 22.27
C ALA A 7 -31.98 27.55 21.73
N LEU A 8 -32.47 26.40 21.28
CA LEU A 8 -31.99 25.57 20.17
C LEU A 8 -30.56 25.85 19.67
N PHE A 9 -29.67 24.88 19.81
CA PHE A 9 -28.47 24.77 18.96
C PHE A 9 -28.89 24.20 17.60
N PRO A 10 -28.92 24.97 16.50
CA PRO A 10 -29.02 24.41 15.17
C PRO A 10 -27.61 24.05 14.69
N ASP A 11 -27.49 22.91 14.05
CA ASP A 11 -26.51 22.70 12.98
C ASP A 11 -25.03 22.85 13.39
N GLY A 12 -24.63 22.12 14.43
CA GLY A 12 -23.23 21.79 14.68
C GLY A 12 -22.72 20.80 13.65
N ASN A 13 -22.46 21.31 12.44
CA ASN A 13 -21.60 20.77 11.38
C ASN A 13 -20.97 19.41 11.74
N PHE A 14 -21.68 18.31 11.45
CA PHE A 14 -21.04 17.00 11.38
C PHE A 14 -20.11 17.07 10.16
N SER A 15 -18.90 17.55 10.39
CA SER A 15 -17.77 17.28 9.52
C SER A 15 -17.61 15.77 9.56
N LEU A 16 -18.29 15.11 8.62
CA LEU A 16 -18.04 13.72 8.30
C LEU A 16 -16.62 13.74 7.71
N GLU A 17 -15.61 13.69 8.58
CA GLU A 17 -14.25 13.36 8.20
C GLU A 17 -14.26 11.90 7.78
N VAL A 18 -14.80 11.66 6.59
CA VAL A 18 -14.43 10.50 5.80
C VAL A 18 -13.00 10.79 5.40
N SER A 19 -12.07 10.45 6.31
CA SER A 19 -10.67 10.27 5.98
C SER A 19 -10.67 9.46 4.71
N SER A 20 -10.20 10.08 3.63
CA SER A 20 -10.29 9.54 2.28
C SER A 20 -9.77 8.10 2.32
N PRO A 21 -10.59 7.07 2.02
CA PRO A 21 -10.15 5.68 2.08
C PRO A 21 -9.27 5.45 0.84
N GLY A 22 -8.04 5.96 0.85
CA GLY A 22 -7.35 6.14 -0.43
C GLY A 22 -5.91 6.60 -0.36
N ILE A 23 -5.16 6.29 0.70
CA ILE A 23 -3.71 6.53 0.70
C ILE A 23 -2.97 5.21 0.88
N ASP A 24 -3.25 4.27 -0.01
CA ASP A 24 -2.18 3.42 -0.52
C ASP A 24 -1.77 4.05 -1.85
N GLU A 25 -0.97 5.12 -1.78
CA GLU A 25 -0.35 5.68 -2.97
C GLU A 25 0.51 4.59 -3.62
N PRO A 26 0.30 4.27 -4.90
CA PRO A 26 1.14 3.31 -5.58
C PRO A 26 2.58 3.82 -5.63
N LEU A 27 3.55 2.95 -5.38
CA LEU A 27 4.97 3.22 -5.54
C LEU A 27 5.24 3.49 -7.02
N LYS A 28 5.52 4.76 -7.35
CA LYS A 28 5.88 5.21 -8.69
C LYS A 28 7.37 5.56 -8.79
N LEU A 29 7.95 6.08 -7.72
CA LEU A 29 9.33 6.58 -7.71
C LEU A 29 10.27 5.54 -7.11
N HIS A 30 11.45 5.38 -7.70
CA HIS A 30 12.51 4.49 -7.20
C HIS A 30 12.80 4.69 -5.69
N ARG A 31 12.89 5.95 -5.24
CA ARG A 31 13.11 6.29 -3.82
C ARG A 31 12.01 5.75 -2.89
N GLN A 32 10.77 5.59 -3.38
CA GLN A 32 9.69 5.01 -2.59
C GLN A 32 9.89 3.50 -2.43
N TYR A 33 10.38 2.80 -3.45
CA TYR A 33 10.75 1.39 -3.32
C TYR A 33 11.88 1.22 -2.30
N GLU A 34 12.90 2.08 -2.38
CA GLU A 34 14.03 2.06 -1.45
C GLU A 34 13.59 2.19 0.02
N LYS A 35 12.64 3.09 0.31
CA LYS A 35 12.04 3.24 1.64
C LYS A 35 11.17 2.07 2.09
N ASN A 36 10.62 1.30 1.16
CA ASN A 36 9.74 0.16 1.44
C ASN A 36 10.46 -1.19 1.30
N LYS A 37 11.79 -1.19 1.18
CA LYS A 37 12.61 -2.41 1.22
C LYS A 37 12.31 -3.19 2.50
N GLY A 38 12.05 -4.48 2.36
CA GLY A 38 11.66 -5.41 3.42
C GLY A 38 10.16 -5.49 3.68
N ARG A 39 9.32 -4.70 3.00
CA ARG A 39 7.86 -4.76 3.17
C ARG A 39 7.20 -5.67 2.13
N ASN A 40 6.04 -6.21 2.49
CA ASN A 40 5.17 -6.86 1.53
C ASN A 40 4.61 -5.82 0.55
N VAL A 41 4.71 -6.12 -0.73
CA VAL A 41 4.22 -5.30 -1.82
C VAL A 41 3.45 -6.16 -2.82
N GLU A 42 2.45 -5.57 -3.43
CA GLU A 42 1.71 -6.10 -4.56
C GLU A 42 2.17 -5.36 -5.82
N VAL A 43 2.86 -6.04 -6.71
CA VAL A 43 3.40 -5.49 -7.97
C VAL A 43 2.48 -5.91 -9.11
N VAL A 44 1.94 -4.92 -9.82
CA VAL A 44 1.12 -5.15 -11.01
C VAL A 44 1.95 -4.83 -12.24
N LEU A 45 2.11 -5.79 -13.13
CA LEU A 45 2.81 -5.63 -14.40
C LEU A 45 1.94 -4.97 -15.47
N ASN A 46 2.58 -4.51 -16.54
CA ASN A 46 1.92 -3.96 -17.72
C ASN A 46 1.02 -5.00 -18.41
N ASP A 47 1.39 -6.28 -18.34
CA ASP A 47 0.60 -7.42 -18.84
C ASP A 47 -0.67 -7.70 -17.99
N GLY A 48 -0.81 -7.04 -16.85
CA GLY A 48 -1.92 -7.25 -15.91
C GLY A 48 -1.66 -8.35 -14.87
N THR A 49 -0.51 -9.03 -14.95
CA THR A 49 -0.07 -9.97 -13.92
C THR A 49 0.14 -9.25 -12.58
N VAL A 50 -0.32 -9.86 -11.48
CA VAL A 50 -0.17 -9.34 -10.13
C VAL A 50 0.71 -10.29 -9.33
N TYR A 51 1.76 -9.77 -8.70
CA TYR A 51 2.67 -10.51 -7.83
C TYR A 51 2.60 -9.98 -6.40
N GLU A 52 2.33 -10.86 -5.44
CA GLU A 52 2.41 -10.55 -4.01
C GLU A 52 3.72 -11.09 -3.44
N ALA A 53 4.60 -10.19 -3.02
CA ALA A 53 5.95 -10.55 -2.60
C ALA A 53 6.52 -9.58 -1.57
N VAL A 54 7.63 -9.94 -0.94
CA VAL A 54 8.41 -9.03 -0.10
C VAL A 54 9.44 -8.32 -0.97
N LEU A 55 9.50 -6.99 -0.92
CA LEU A 55 10.51 -6.21 -1.63
C LEU A 55 11.88 -6.44 -0.98
N SER A 56 12.71 -7.33 -1.53
CA SER A 56 14.01 -7.67 -0.95
C SER A 56 15.11 -6.71 -1.37
N GLY A 57 15.05 -6.25 -2.62
CA GLY A 57 16.09 -5.42 -3.23
C GLY A 57 15.51 -4.47 -4.26
N ILE A 58 16.25 -3.39 -4.51
CA ILE A 58 15.96 -2.41 -5.54
C ILE A 58 17.26 -2.25 -6.32
N TYR A 59 17.18 -2.31 -7.64
CA TYR A 59 18.26 -2.08 -8.59
C TYR A 59 17.95 -0.85 -9.43
N GLU A 60 18.92 -0.36 -10.19
CA GLU A 60 18.79 0.84 -11.01
C GLU A 60 17.60 0.77 -12.00
N ASN A 61 17.40 -0.39 -12.64
CA ASN A 61 16.35 -0.60 -13.65
C ASN A 61 15.28 -1.62 -13.23
N GLY A 62 15.26 -2.05 -11.97
CA GLY A 62 14.43 -3.18 -11.54
C GLY A 62 14.29 -3.31 -10.03
N ILE A 63 13.48 -4.26 -9.61
CA ILE A 63 13.30 -4.63 -8.21
C ILE A 63 13.46 -6.13 -8.03
N GLN A 64 13.97 -6.52 -6.87
CA GLN A 64 14.01 -7.89 -6.43
C GLN A 64 12.91 -8.14 -5.42
N LEU A 65 12.09 -9.14 -5.71
CA LEU A 65 10.97 -9.58 -4.91
C LEU A 65 11.25 -10.98 -4.37
N ILE A 66 10.83 -11.24 -3.14
CA ILE A 66 10.80 -12.58 -2.55
C ILE A 66 9.35 -13.02 -2.42
N ILE A 67 8.95 -13.96 -3.25
CA ILE A 67 7.65 -14.60 -3.19
C ILE A 67 7.77 -15.79 -2.24
N THR A 68 7.01 -15.78 -1.17
CA THR A 68 6.92 -16.92 -0.25
C THR A 68 5.73 -17.77 -0.65
N GLU A 69 5.98 -18.87 -1.35
CA GLU A 69 4.94 -19.83 -1.75
C GLU A 69 4.96 -21.04 -0.83
N GLY A 70 3.79 -21.36 -0.25
CA GLY A 70 3.61 -22.54 0.61
C GLY A 70 2.98 -22.20 1.96
N LYS A 71 2.36 -23.21 2.59
CA LYS A 71 1.76 -23.11 3.93
C LYS A 71 2.53 -24.03 4.89
N GLY A 72 2.86 -23.52 6.08
CA GLY A 72 3.50 -24.29 7.16
C GLY A 72 4.98 -24.61 6.89
N LYS A 73 5.43 -25.81 7.26
CA LYS A 73 6.84 -26.23 7.21
C LYS A 73 7.45 -26.37 5.80
N LYS A 74 6.67 -26.15 4.74
CA LYS A 74 7.10 -26.21 3.33
C LYS A 74 7.02 -24.84 2.63
N ALA A 75 7.13 -23.74 3.37
CA ALA A 75 7.25 -22.42 2.75
C ALA A 75 8.55 -22.34 1.96
N VAL A 76 8.45 -22.14 0.65
CA VAL A 76 9.58 -21.96 -0.26
C VAL A 76 9.64 -20.48 -0.63
N THR A 77 10.77 -19.85 -0.36
CA THR A 77 11.04 -18.48 -0.80
C THR A 77 11.66 -18.53 -2.19
N LYS A 78 10.95 -17.99 -3.17
CA LYS A 78 11.46 -17.76 -4.53
C LYS A 78 11.87 -16.31 -4.67
N GLN A 79 13.04 -16.07 -5.23
CA GLN A 79 13.46 -14.75 -5.66
C GLN A 79 13.00 -14.52 -7.09
N LEU A 80 12.41 -13.35 -7.33
CA LEU A 80 11.94 -12.91 -8.63
C LEU A 80 12.43 -11.48 -8.87
N ASP A 81 13.18 -11.29 -9.95
CA ASP A 81 13.64 -9.97 -10.38
C ASP A 81 12.71 -9.46 -11.49
N ILE A 82 12.17 -8.25 -11.30
CA ILE A 82 11.23 -7.62 -12.22
C ILE A 82 11.81 -6.27 -12.65
N ALA A 83 11.84 -6.00 -13.96
CA ALA A 83 12.26 -4.70 -14.48
C ALA A 83 11.19 -3.65 -14.15
N MET A 84 11.61 -2.46 -13.69
CA MET A 84 10.68 -1.37 -13.40
C MET A 84 9.90 -0.92 -14.63
N ALA A 85 10.47 -1.12 -15.82
CA ALA A 85 9.81 -0.87 -17.11
C ALA A 85 8.54 -1.72 -17.31
N ASP A 86 8.52 -2.95 -16.78
CA ASP A 86 7.38 -3.86 -16.88
C ASP A 86 6.33 -3.64 -15.79
N ILE A 87 6.64 -2.81 -14.79
CA ILE A 87 5.76 -2.54 -13.65
C ILE A 87 4.80 -1.40 -14.02
N LYS A 88 3.50 -1.71 -13.95
CA LYS A 88 2.44 -0.72 -14.12
C LYS A 88 2.24 0.11 -12.86
N HIS A 89 2.13 -0.56 -11.71
CA HIS A 89 2.07 0.08 -10.40
C HIS A 89 2.36 -0.94 -9.30
N THR A 90 2.85 -0.47 -8.16
CA THR A 90 3.07 -1.32 -6.98
C THR A 90 2.35 -0.74 -5.78
N LYS A 91 1.70 -1.55 -4.96
CA LYS A 91 1.07 -1.13 -3.71
C LYS A 91 1.74 -1.81 -2.53
N VAL A 92 1.84 -1.12 -1.38
CA VAL A 92 2.43 -1.72 -0.18
C VAL A 92 1.33 -2.45 0.58
N LYS A 93 1.52 -3.73 0.87
CA LYS A 93 0.59 -4.51 1.69
C LYS A 93 1.12 -4.58 3.11
N ILE A 94 0.40 -3.94 4.04
CA ILE A 94 0.66 -4.09 5.47
C ILE A 94 -0.04 -5.36 5.92
N LYS A 95 0.73 -6.38 6.33
CA LYS A 95 0.18 -7.52 7.07
C LYS A 95 0.06 -7.13 8.54
N PHE A 96 -1.16 -7.17 9.07
CA PHE A 96 -1.47 -7.03 10.49
C PHE A 96 -1.24 -8.35 11.23
#